data_AF-A0A2V2RIZ7-F1
#
_entry.id   AF-A0A2V2RIZ7-F1
#
_cell.length_a   1.000
_cell.length_b   1.000
_cell.length_c   1.000
_cell.angle_alpha   90.00
_cell.angle_beta   90.00
_cell.angle_gamma   90.00
#
_symmetry.space_group_name_H-M   'P 1'
#
loop_
_entity.id
_entity.type
_entity.pdbx_description
1 polymer ?
#
loop_
_entity_poly.entity_id
_entity_poly.type
_entity_poly.pdbx_seq_one_letter_code
_entity_poly.pdbx_strand_id
1 'polypeptide(L)'
;IHDGKVNGGGGPLLYKEWRFEGLVNGTGFFQPGIIAPTKYFLVLQGRGNGCDNAEDFTHWRLEITGKKAGYALYGELGKPAANK
;
A
#
# COMPACT_ATOMS: atom_id res chain seq x y z
N ILE A 1 -8.72 -11.97 -11.31
CA ILE A 1 -7.38 -12.61 -11.35
C ILE A 1 -7.61 -14.11 -11.18
N HIS A 2 -7.39 -14.90 -12.22
CA HIS A 2 -7.43 -16.37 -12.19
C HIS A 2 -6.07 -16.87 -12.64
N ASP A 3 -5.06 -16.80 -11.77
CA ASP A 3 -3.65 -17.12 -12.07
C ASP A 3 -3.19 -18.46 -11.44
N GLY A 4 -4.13 -19.24 -10.89
CA GLY A 4 -3.88 -20.58 -10.36
C GLY A 4 -3.06 -20.62 -9.07
N LYS A 5 -2.79 -19.48 -8.43
CA LYS A 5 -2.04 -19.45 -7.16
C LYS A 5 -2.87 -20.01 -6.01
N VAL A 6 -2.28 -20.93 -5.26
CA VAL A 6 -2.91 -21.62 -4.13
C VAL A 6 -2.14 -21.38 -2.83
N ASN A 7 -2.84 -21.49 -1.70
CA ASN A 7 -2.26 -21.43 -0.37
C ASN A 7 -1.67 -22.80 0.04
N GLY A 8 -1.05 -22.87 1.22
CA GLY A 8 -0.49 -24.13 1.74
C GLY A 8 -1.50 -25.26 1.95
N GLY A 9 -2.81 -24.97 1.98
CA GLY A 9 -3.89 -25.94 2.03
C GLY A 9 -4.49 -26.31 0.67
N GLY A 10 -3.89 -25.86 -0.44
CA GLY A 10 -4.37 -26.14 -1.80
C GLY A 10 -5.60 -25.34 -2.25
N GLY A 11 -6.13 -24.47 -1.39
CA GLY A 11 -7.21 -23.55 -1.74
C GLY A 11 -6.67 -22.31 -2.49
N PRO A 12 -7.52 -21.58 -3.25
CA PRO A 12 -7.07 -20.40 -3.99
C PRO A 12 -6.52 -19.32 -3.05
N LEU A 13 -5.52 -18.57 -3.52
CA LEU A 13 -5.10 -17.33 -2.87
C LEU A 13 -6.03 -16.19 -3.28
N LEU A 14 -6.71 -15.60 -2.28
CA LEU A 14 -7.67 -14.53 -2.51
C LEU A 14 -6.99 -13.17 -2.60
N TYR A 15 -7.62 -12.25 -3.32
CA TYR A 15 -7.21 -10.85 -3.31
C TYR A 15 -7.33 -10.28 -1.89
N LYS A 16 -6.27 -9.60 -1.43
CA LYS A 16 -6.27 -8.90 -0.15
C LYS A 16 -5.76 -7.47 -0.34
N GLU A 17 -6.41 -6.55 0.36
CA GLU A 17 -6.05 -5.13 0.33
C GLU A 17 -6.24 -4.47 1.69
N TRP A 18 -5.29 -3.63 2.06
CA TRP A 18 -5.42 -2.70 3.17
C TRP A 18 -5.42 -1.26 2.66
N ARG A 19 -6.31 -0.45 3.24
CA ARG A 19 -6.48 0.97 2.91
C ARG A 19 -6.29 1.80 4.16
N PHE A 20 -5.44 2.82 4.05
CA PHE A 20 -5.20 3.79 5.10
C PHE A 20 -5.42 5.18 4.54
N GLU A 21 -6.01 6.05 5.35
CA GLU A 21 -6.21 7.45 5.00
C GLU A 21 -6.01 8.34 6.22
N GLY A 22 -5.66 9.60 5.96
CA GLY A 22 -5.49 10.57 7.02
C GLY A 22 -4.91 11.87 6.53
N LEU A 23 -4.66 12.79 7.47
CA LEU A 23 -3.96 14.04 7.18
C LEU A 23 -2.46 13.78 7.07
N VAL A 24 -1.79 14.56 6.21
CA VAL A 24 -0.35 14.47 6.00
C VAL A 24 0.28 15.86 6.04
N ASN A 25 1.47 15.93 6.62
CA ASN A 25 2.37 17.07 6.53
C ASN A 25 3.60 16.70 5.70
N GLY A 26 4.13 17.65 4.95
CA GLY A 26 5.26 17.47 4.04
C GLY A 26 6.44 18.35 4.39
N THR A 27 7.65 17.83 4.21
CA THR A 27 8.90 18.59 4.34
C THR A 27 9.72 18.48 3.04
N GLY A 28 10.78 19.29 2.93
CA GLY A 28 11.69 19.26 1.79
C GLY A 28 10.99 19.61 0.48
N PHE A 29 11.20 18.79 -0.56
CA PHE A 29 10.60 19.01 -1.89
C PHE A 29 9.07 19.10 -1.86
N PHE A 30 8.40 18.42 -0.92
CA PHE A 30 6.94 18.41 -0.82
C PHE A 30 6.37 19.60 -0.04
N GLN A 31 7.21 20.33 0.72
CA GLN A 31 6.77 21.42 1.59
C GLN A 31 5.96 22.53 0.88
N PRO A 32 6.30 22.96 -0.35
CA PRO A 32 5.51 23.99 -1.03
C PRO A 32 4.12 23.50 -1.50
N GLY A 33 3.96 22.19 -1.71
CA GLY A 33 2.73 21.59 -2.25
C GLY A 33 1.77 21.09 -1.17
N ILE A 34 2.27 20.70 0.00
CA ILE A 34 1.45 20.19 1.10
C ILE A 34 0.96 21.34 1.99
N ILE A 35 -0.29 21.77 1.76
CA ILE A 35 -0.97 22.80 2.54
C ILE A 35 -2.21 22.17 3.19
N ALA A 36 -2.38 22.39 4.49
CA ALA A 36 -3.52 21.84 5.21
C ALA A 36 -4.88 22.35 4.66
N PRO A 37 -5.91 21.48 4.55
CA PRO A 37 -5.84 20.04 4.72
C PRO A 37 -5.32 19.36 3.44
N THR A 38 -4.23 18.60 3.57
CA THR A 38 -3.80 17.63 2.55
C THR A 38 -3.98 16.25 3.16
N LYS A 39 -4.51 15.31 2.38
CA LYS A 39 -4.77 13.93 2.80
C LYS A 39 -3.87 12.96 2.05
N TYR A 40 -3.54 11.87 2.71
CA TYR A 40 -2.98 10.70 2.06
C TYR A 40 -4.02 9.60 1.94
N PHE A 41 -3.85 8.76 0.90
CA PHE A 41 -4.55 7.49 0.72
C PHE A 41 -3.52 6.44 0.33
N LEU A 42 -3.24 5.50 1.22
CA LEU A 42 -2.30 4.41 1.02
C LEU A 42 -3.07 3.10 0.83
N VAL A 43 -2.76 2.40 -0.25
CA VAL A 43 -3.27 1.07 -0.54
C VAL A 43 -2.11 0.09 -0.54
N LEU A 44 -2.20 -0.97 0.25
CA LEU A 44 -1.33 -2.14 0.19
C LEU A 44 -2.11 -3.29 -0.44
N GLN A 45 -1.55 -3.92 -1.46
CA GLN A 45 -2.22 -4.94 -2.25
C GLN A 45 -1.41 -6.21 -2.33
N GLY A 46 -2.10 -7.33 -2.32
CA GLY A 46 -1.48 -8.63 -2.52
C GLY A 46 -2.48 -9.77 -2.46
N ARG A 47 -2.04 -10.90 -1.91
CA ARG A 47 -2.86 -12.10 -1.83
C ARG A 47 -2.65 -12.79 -0.50
N GLY A 48 -3.75 -13.13 0.15
CA GLY A 48 -3.74 -13.71 1.49
C GLY A 48 -5.08 -14.33 1.82
N ASN A 49 -5.12 -15.14 2.87
CA ASN A 49 -6.36 -15.73 3.40
C ASN A 49 -6.64 -15.17 4.81
N GLY A 50 -7.39 -15.90 5.63
CA GLY A 50 -8.04 -15.38 6.85
C GLY A 50 -7.15 -14.72 7.92
N CYS A 51 -5.83 -14.92 7.92
CA CYS A 51 -4.91 -14.23 8.83
C CYS A 51 -4.22 -13.07 8.13
N ASP A 52 -4.04 -11.96 8.84
CA ASP A 52 -3.35 -10.78 8.34
C ASP A 52 -1.84 -10.85 8.57
N ASN A 53 -1.12 -11.24 7.52
CA ASN A 53 0.32 -11.31 7.50
C ASN A 53 0.88 -10.20 6.61
N ALA A 54 1.98 -9.56 7.03
CA ALA A 54 2.60 -8.48 6.24
C ALA A 54 3.13 -8.99 4.89
N GLU A 55 3.53 -10.26 4.85
CA GLU A 55 4.07 -10.95 3.68
C GLU A 55 3.01 -11.21 2.59
N ASP A 56 1.72 -11.07 2.92
CA ASP A 56 0.63 -11.19 1.93
C ASP A 56 0.64 -10.03 0.93
N PHE A 57 1.21 -8.88 1.32
CA PHE A 57 1.23 -7.67 0.51
C PHE A 57 2.51 -7.59 -0.33
N THR A 58 2.35 -7.23 -1.61
CA THR A 58 3.45 -7.20 -2.58
C THR A 58 3.55 -5.86 -3.30
N HIS A 59 2.48 -5.08 -3.33
CA HIS A 59 2.40 -3.80 -4.02
C HIS A 59 1.85 -2.74 -3.09
N TRP A 60 2.24 -1.49 -3.34
CA TRP A 60 1.71 -0.35 -2.65
C TRP A 60 1.43 0.80 -3.62
N ARG A 61 0.45 1.62 -3.27
CA ARG A 61 0.13 2.89 -3.93
C ARG A 61 -0.17 3.95 -2.89
N LEU A 62 0.52 5.08 -2.95
CA LEU A 62 0.31 6.23 -2.10
C LEU A 62 -0.16 7.41 -2.96
N GLU A 63 -1.35 7.89 -2.66
CA GLU A 63 -1.89 9.11 -3.25
C GLU A 63 -1.89 10.22 -2.20
N ILE A 64 -1.46 11.41 -2.59
CA ILE A 64 -1.49 12.62 -1.76
C ILE A 64 -2.31 13.67 -2.48
N THR A 65 -3.43 14.04 -1.86
CA THR A 65 -4.42 14.95 -2.44
C THR A 65 -4.65 16.14 -1.52
N GLY A 66 -4.48 17.34 -2.06
CA GLY A 66 -4.73 18.59 -1.37
C GLY A 66 -4.87 19.75 -2.36
N LYS A 67 -5.10 20.97 -1.85
CA LYS A 67 -5.33 22.15 -2.70
C LYS A 67 -4.19 22.43 -3.70
N LYS A 68 -2.95 22.10 -3.32
CA LYS A 68 -1.75 22.26 -4.15
C LYS A 68 -0.93 20.96 -4.29
N ALA A 69 -1.49 19.83 -3.85
CA ALA A 69 -0.83 18.54 -3.86
C ALA A 69 -1.65 17.55 -4.70
N GLY A 70 -0.98 16.91 -5.66
CA GLY A 70 -1.53 15.86 -6.51
C GLY A 70 -0.43 14.88 -6.86
N TYR A 71 -0.02 14.08 -5.89
CA TYR A 71 1.06 13.11 -6.05
C TYR A 71 0.49 11.70 -6.09
N ALA A 72 0.99 10.88 -7.00
CA ALA A 72 0.73 9.45 -7.05
C ALA A 72 2.06 8.72 -7.09
N LEU A 73 2.31 7.90 -6.09
CA LEU A 73 3.50 7.08 -5.93
C LEU A 73 3.06 5.63 -5.87
N TYR A 74 3.85 4.74 -6.46
CA TYR A 74 3.54 3.32 -6.51
C TYR A 74 4.82 2.51 -6.59
N GLY A 75 4.73 1.25 -6.17
CA GLY A 75 5.85 0.32 -6.26
C GLY A 75 5.53 -1.04 -5.71
N GLU A 76 6.55 -1.89 -5.73
CA GLU A 76 6.53 -3.20 -5.09
C GLU A 76 7.13 -3.10 -3.69
N LEU A 77 6.64 -3.92 -2.77
CA LEU A 77 7.27 -4.10 -1.47
C LEU A 77 8.51 -4.99 -1.65
N GLY A 78 9.61 -4.58 -1.01
CA GLY A 78 10.83 -5.38 -1.01
C GLY A 78 10.61 -6.75 -0.37
N LYS A 79 11.51 -7.70 -0.66
CA LYS A 79 11.51 -8.99 0.04
C LYS A 79 11.61 -8.73 1.56
N PRO A 80 10.84 -9.47 2.39
CA PRO A 80 11.00 -9.39 3.83
C PRO A 80 12.47 -9.53 4.19
N ALA A 81 12.96 -8.68 5.09
CA ALA A 81 14.33 -8.80 5.57
C ALA A 81 14.50 -10.20 6.19
N ALA A 82 15.54 -10.92 5.80
CA ALA A 82 15.85 -12.18 6.44
C ALA A 82 16.16 -11.90 7.91
N ASN A 83 15.40 -12.51 8.82
CA ASN A 83 15.73 -12.50 10.24
C ASN A 83 17.13 -13.11 10.39
N LYS A 84 18.09 -12.31 10.84
CA LYS A 84 19.42 -12.78 11.26
C LYS A 84 19.36 -13.25 12.70
#